data_AF-A0A812TT34-F1
#
_entry.id   AF-A0A812TT34-F1
#
_cell.length_a   1.000
_cell.length_b   1.000
_cell.length_c   1.000
_cell.angle_alpha   90.00
_cell.angle_beta   90.00
_cell.angle_gamma   90.00
#
_symmetry.space_group_name_H-M   'P 1'
#
loop_
_entity.id
_entity.type
_entity.pdbx_description
1 polymer ?
#
loop_
_entity_poly.entity_id
_entity_poly.type
_entity_poly.pdbx_seq_one_letter_code
_entity_poly.pdbx_strand_id
1 'polypeptide(L)'
;MCGYEPPDEHKLRMIHALPGDDECAVVLKFLASMMNLADHFEDWRTLGKKRLAWNAEQRSEHKKARVCRECRRAFDSKKKGCGKVAHHERGTGAFLGSLCQDCNKAAHKPSHVTI
;
A
#
# COMPACT_ATOMS: atom_id res chain seq x y z
N MET A 1 -3.00 -8.09 1.73
CA MET A 1 -3.33 -6.75 1.22
C MET A 1 -2.03 -5.96 1.12
N CYS A 2 -1.82 -5.26 0.00
CA CYS A 2 -0.81 -4.21 -0.12
C CYS A 2 -1.10 -3.11 0.94
N GLY A 3 -0.08 -2.58 1.62
CA GLY A 3 -0.26 -1.58 2.69
C GLY A 3 -0.88 -0.27 2.19
N TYR A 4 -1.45 0.51 3.11
CA TYR A 4 -1.89 1.88 2.84
C TYR A 4 -0.71 2.83 3.01
N GLU A 5 -0.35 3.54 1.94
CA GLU A 5 0.54 4.70 2.03
C GLU A 5 -0.33 5.96 1.88
N PRO A 6 -0.29 6.89 2.85
CA PRO A 6 -0.94 8.20 2.73
C PRO A 6 -0.39 8.99 1.53
N PRO A 7 -1.24 9.68 0.77
CA PRO A 7 -0.80 10.64 -0.26
C PRO A 7 0.20 11.67 0.28
N ASP A 8 1.12 12.13 -0.57
CA ASP A 8 2.21 13.04 -0.18
C ASP A 8 1.73 14.39 0.39
N GLU A 9 0.51 14.79 0.01
CA GLU A 9 -0.20 15.96 0.53
C GLU A 9 -0.64 15.82 2.00
N HIS A 10 -0.81 14.59 2.49
CA HIS A 10 -1.19 14.30 3.89
C HIS A 10 -0.02 13.89 4.78
N LYS A 11 1.18 13.68 4.20
CA LYS A 11 2.39 13.44 4.99
C LYS A 11 2.68 14.68 5.84
N LEU A 12 3.13 14.48 7.09
CA LEU A 12 3.37 15.52 8.09
C LEU A 12 3.99 16.79 7.47
N ARG A 13 3.15 17.81 7.28
CA ARG A 13 3.52 19.16 6.87
C ARG A 13 2.93 20.13 7.88
N MET A 14 3.69 21.14 8.26
CA MET A 14 3.15 22.24 9.03
C MET A 14 2.04 22.91 8.20
N ILE A 15 0.88 23.15 8.81
CA ILE A 15 -0.20 23.93 8.21
C ILE A 15 -0.02 25.36 8.67
N HIS A 16 0.23 26.26 7.73
CA HIS A 16 0.52 27.67 8.02
C HIS A 16 -0.73 28.53 7.83
N ALA A 17 -0.86 29.56 8.67
CA ALA A 17 -1.77 30.65 8.41
C ALA A 17 -1.28 31.48 7.21
N LEU A 18 -2.21 31.99 6.41
CA LEU A 18 -1.96 32.91 5.31
C LEU A 18 -2.42 34.33 5.70
N PRO A 19 -1.85 35.38 5.09
CA PRO A 19 -2.36 36.74 5.28
C PRO A 19 -3.85 36.82 4.91
N GLY A 20 -4.69 37.30 5.82
CA GLY A 20 -6.14 37.41 5.64
C GLY A 20 -6.97 36.22 6.12
N ASP A 21 -6.33 35.18 6.66
CA ASP A 21 -7.00 34.09 7.37
C ASP A 21 -7.71 34.60 8.64
N ASP A 22 -8.88 34.06 8.95
CA ASP A 22 -9.56 34.27 10.23
C ASP A 22 -8.89 33.49 11.39
N GLU A 23 -9.28 33.79 12.62
CA GLU A 23 -8.72 33.23 13.86
C GLU A 23 -8.75 31.69 13.92
N CYS A 24 -9.64 31.06 13.16
CA CYS A 24 -9.84 29.60 13.14
C CYS A 24 -9.35 28.95 11.83
N ALA A 25 -8.86 29.70 10.85
CA ALA A 25 -8.57 29.18 9.52
C ALA A 25 -7.56 28.02 9.52
N VAL A 26 -6.54 28.06 10.39
CA VAL A 26 -5.55 26.97 10.51
C VAL A 26 -6.21 25.69 11.03
N VAL A 27 -7.12 25.82 12.01
CA VAL A 27 -7.87 24.67 12.56
C VAL A 27 -8.80 24.10 11.50
N LEU A 28 -9.49 24.94 10.73
CA LEU A 28 -10.37 24.51 9.64
C LEU A 28 -9.59 23.78 8.54
N LYS A 29 -8.42 24.31 8.14
CA LYS A 29 -7.52 23.66 7.17
C LYS A 29 -7.02 22.31 7.68
N PHE A 30 -6.68 22.20 8.96
CA PHE A 30 -6.28 20.94 9.57
C PHE A 30 -7.41 19.90 9.55
N LEU A 31 -8.62 20.28 10.00
CA LEU A 31 -9.77 19.38 10.01
C LEU A 31 -10.14 18.90 8.60
N ALA A 32 -10.13 19.81 7.61
CA ALA A 32 -10.37 19.44 6.21
C ALA A 32 -9.34 18.45 5.67
N SER A 33 -8.04 18.65 6.00
CA SER A 33 -6.98 17.71 5.61
C SER A 33 -7.18 16.32 6.24
N MET A 34 -7.60 16.27 7.51
CA MET A 34 -7.90 15.02 8.21
C MET A 34 -9.10 14.27 7.59
N MET A 35 -10.15 15.00 7.20
CA MET A 35 -11.30 14.42 6.50
C MET A 35 -10.91 13.84 5.14
N ASN A 36 -10.16 14.59 4.34
CA ASN A 36 -9.65 14.11 3.05
C ASN A 36 -8.76 12.87 3.20
N LEU A 37 -7.90 12.84 4.24
CA LEU A 37 -7.09 11.65 4.53
C LEU A 37 -7.95 10.43 4.88
N ALA A 38 -9.02 10.64 5.66
CA ALA A 38 -9.96 9.58 6.02
C ALA A 38 -10.69 9.05 4.77
N ASP A 39 -11.14 9.92 3.87
CA ASP A 39 -11.76 9.53 2.60
C ASP A 39 -10.78 8.73 1.73
N HIS A 40 -9.53 9.20 1.59
CA HIS A 40 -8.48 8.47 0.88
C HIS A 40 -8.19 7.09 1.49
N PHE A 41 -8.26 6.97 2.82
CA PHE A 41 -8.11 5.68 3.49
C PHE A 41 -9.30 4.76 3.22
N GLU A 42 -10.52 5.28 3.25
CA GLU A 42 -11.73 4.50 2.97
C GLU A 42 -11.80 4.05 1.51
N ASP A 43 -11.43 4.92 0.57
CA ASP A 43 -11.26 4.57 -0.84
C ASP A 43 -10.20 3.48 -1.02
N TRP A 44 -9.05 3.59 -0.33
CA TRP A 44 -8.07 2.51 -0.34
C TRP A 44 -8.63 1.21 0.23
N ARG A 45 -9.36 1.27 1.34
CA ARG A 45 -9.93 0.11 2.03
C ARG A 45 -10.99 -0.57 1.18
N THR A 46 -11.78 0.18 0.42
CA THR A 46 -12.82 -0.35 -0.47
C THR A 46 -12.24 -0.87 -1.78
N LEU A 47 -11.30 -0.15 -2.40
CA LEU A 47 -10.60 -0.61 -3.61
C LEU A 47 -9.70 -1.83 -3.34
N GLY A 48 -9.07 -1.90 -2.16
CA GLY A 48 -8.29 -3.07 -1.72
C GLY A 48 -9.12 -4.34 -1.50
N LYS A 49 -10.46 -4.21 -1.43
CA LYS A 49 -11.39 -5.35 -1.41
C LYS A 49 -11.82 -5.80 -2.80
N LYS A 50 -11.49 -5.08 -3.89
CA LYS A 50 -11.71 -5.61 -5.24
C LYS A 50 -10.92 -6.90 -5.38
N ARG A 51 -11.63 -8.01 -5.62
CA ARG A 51 -11.01 -9.31 -5.82
C ARG A 51 -9.99 -9.19 -6.94
N LEU A 52 -8.80 -9.75 -6.69
CA LEU A 52 -7.78 -9.84 -7.71
C LEU A 52 -8.34 -10.60 -8.92
N ALA A 53 -8.54 -9.88 -10.01
CA ALA A 53 -9.06 -10.45 -11.25
C ALA A 53 -7.91 -11.14 -12.00
N TRP A 54 -7.42 -12.26 -11.44
CA TRP A 54 -6.36 -13.02 -12.10
C TRP A 54 -6.90 -13.78 -13.31
N ASN A 55 -6.19 -13.66 -14.43
CA ASN A 55 -6.37 -14.55 -15.56
C ASN A 55 -5.79 -15.96 -15.26
N ALA A 56 -5.98 -16.91 -16.18
CA ALA A 56 -5.51 -18.29 -16.00
C ALA A 56 -3.97 -18.37 -15.89
N GLU A 57 -3.26 -17.52 -16.62
CA GLU A 57 -1.80 -17.48 -16.65
C GLU A 57 -1.23 -17.01 -15.31
N GLN A 58 -1.71 -15.89 -14.77
CA GLN A 58 -1.29 -15.34 -13.47
C GLN A 58 -1.58 -16.31 -12.32
N ARG A 59 -2.72 -17.02 -12.38
CA ARG A 59 -3.03 -18.12 -11.44
C ARG A 59 -2.00 -19.25 -11.53
N SER A 60 -1.63 -19.64 -12.75
CA SER A 60 -0.64 -20.69 -13.03
C SER A 60 0.74 -20.27 -12.52
N GLU A 61 1.17 -19.04 -12.82
CA GLU A 61 2.43 -18.47 -12.36
C GLU A 61 2.51 -18.48 -10.84
N HIS A 62 1.48 -17.97 -10.15
CA HIS A 62 1.44 -17.96 -8.69
C HIS A 62 1.48 -19.38 -8.10
N LYS A 63 0.74 -20.34 -8.68
CA LYS A 63 0.74 -21.74 -8.23
C LYS A 63 2.10 -22.42 -8.42
N LYS A 64 2.75 -22.19 -9.56
CA LYS A 64 4.04 -22.79 -9.92
C LYS A 64 5.21 -22.14 -9.18
N ALA A 65 5.10 -20.89 -8.75
CA ALA A 65 6.16 -20.21 -8.00
C ALA A 65 6.59 -21.01 -6.76
N ARG A 66 7.88 -21.31 -6.69
CA ARG A 66 8.55 -22.01 -5.58
C ARG A 66 9.42 -21.09 -4.73
N VAL A 67 9.81 -19.95 -5.29
CA VAL A 67 10.69 -18.96 -4.64
C VAL A 67 10.04 -17.58 -4.67
N CYS A 68 10.39 -16.75 -3.70
CA CYS A 68 10.04 -15.34 -3.66
C CYS A 68 10.60 -14.62 -4.89
N ARG A 69 9.78 -13.83 -5.58
CA ARG A 69 10.22 -13.00 -6.72
C ARG A 69 11.30 -12.00 -6.30
N GLU A 70 11.20 -11.47 -5.09
CA GLU A 70 12.10 -10.45 -4.55
C GLU A 70 13.38 -11.07 -3.97
N CYS A 71 13.29 -11.78 -2.84
CA CYS A 71 14.48 -12.27 -2.13
C CYS A 71 14.98 -13.64 -2.60
N ARG A 72 14.34 -14.26 -3.61
CA ARG A 72 14.68 -15.58 -4.16
C ARG A 72 14.67 -16.77 -3.19
N ARG A 73 14.29 -16.56 -1.92
CA ARG A 73 14.14 -17.65 -0.93
C ARG A 73 12.98 -18.57 -1.31
N ALA A 74 13.17 -19.87 -1.09
CA ALA A 74 12.11 -20.86 -1.23
C ALA A 74 10.94 -20.54 -0.29
N PHE A 75 9.72 -20.77 -0.78
CA PHE A 75 8.54 -20.67 0.06
C PHE A 75 8.46 -21.85 1.01
N ASP A 76 8.14 -21.55 2.26
CA ASP A 76 7.90 -22.55 3.28
C ASP A 76 6.71 -22.07 4.11
N SER A 77 5.60 -22.80 4.04
CA SER A 77 4.37 -22.48 4.78
C SER A 77 4.49 -22.76 6.27
N LYS A 78 5.46 -23.60 6.70
CA LYS A 78 5.71 -23.91 8.10
C LYS A 78 6.61 -22.86 8.76
N LYS A 79 7.46 -22.19 7.98
CA LYS A 79 8.37 -21.15 8.48
C LYS A 79 7.70 -19.77 8.46
N LYS A 80 7.64 -19.14 9.63
CA LYS A 80 7.13 -17.76 9.79
C LYS A 80 7.89 -16.81 8.86
N GLY A 81 7.16 -15.98 8.11
CA GLY A 81 7.74 -15.00 7.18
C GLY A 81 8.05 -15.53 5.77
N CYS A 82 8.15 -16.85 5.60
CA CYS A 82 8.45 -17.51 4.32
C CYS A 82 7.20 -18.00 3.56
N GLY A 83 6.00 -17.81 4.11
CA GLY A 83 4.76 -18.18 3.44
C GLY A 83 4.57 -17.43 2.11
N LYS A 84 4.10 -18.13 1.09
CA LYS A 84 3.81 -17.56 -0.24
C LYS A 84 2.57 -16.67 -0.18
N VAL A 85 2.68 -15.46 -0.69
CA VAL A 85 1.57 -14.51 -0.86
C VAL A 85 1.59 -13.94 -2.27
N ALA A 86 0.43 -13.55 -2.77
CA ALA A 86 0.34 -12.84 -4.04
C ALA A 86 0.56 -11.34 -3.81
N HIS A 87 1.49 -10.79 -4.59
CA HIS A 87 1.72 -9.36 -4.67
C HIS A 87 0.97 -8.81 -5.89
N HIS A 88 0.34 -7.66 -5.71
CA HIS A 88 -0.48 -7.04 -6.72
C HIS A 88 -0.33 -5.52 -6.66
N GLU A 89 -0.56 -4.88 -7.80
CA GLU A 89 -0.59 -3.44 -7.94
C GLU A 89 -1.82 -2.88 -7.21
N ARG A 90 -1.62 -1.73 -6.57
CA ARG A 90 -2.66 -1.02 -5.81
C ARG A 90 -3.63 -0.36 -6.79
N GLY A 91 -4.93 -0.37 -6.48
CA GLY A 91 -5.97 0.28 -7.28
C GLY A 91 -6.40 -0.49 -8.53
N THR A 92 -5.46 -1.15 -9.22
CA THR A 92 -5.73 -1.99 -10.41
C THR A 92 -5.95 -3.45 -10.05
N GLY A 93 -5.32 -3.95 -8.98
CA GLY A 93 -5.30 -5.37 -8.64
C GLY A 93 -4.48 -6.22 -9.61
N ALA A 94 -3.69 -5.60 -10.49
CA ALA A 94 -2.84 -6.30 -11.45
C ALA A 94 -1.82 -7.18 -10.73
N PHE A 95 -1.65 -8.41 -11.19
CA PHE A 95 -0.72 -9.35 -10.56
C PHE A 95 0.73 -8.92 -10.82
N LEU A 96 1.50 -8.75 -9.75
CA LEU A 96 2.91 -8.36 -9.80
C LEU A 96 3.84 -9.52 -9.39
N GLY A 97 3.32 -10.67 -8.99
CA GLY A 97 4.15 -11.84 -8.70
C GLY A 97 3.89 -12.48 -7.34
N SER A 98 4.71 -13.47 -7.02
CA SER A 98 4.65 -14.19 -5.74
C SER A 98 5.77 -13.75 -4.81
N LEU A 99 5.42 -13.28 -3.62
CA LEU A 99 6.38 -12.86 -2.59
C LEU A 99 6.29 -13.74 -1.36
N CYS A 100 7.35 -13.74 -0.54
CA CYS A 100 7.22 -14.25 0.82
C CYS A 100 6.54 -13.19 1.68
N GLN A 101 5.94 -13.59 2.80
CA GLN A 101 5.29 -12.66 3.72
C GLN A 101 6.21 -11.53 4.15
N ASP A 102 7.51 -11.79 4.38
CA ASP A 102 8.46 -10.76 4.78
C ASP A 102 8.74 -9.74 3.68
N CYS A 103 8.99 -10.19 2.45
CA CYS A 103 9.18 -9.29 1.31
C CYS A 103 7.91 -8.52 0.98
N ASN A 104 6.74 -9.17 1.09
CA ASN A 104 5.47 -8.47 0.92
C ASN A 104 5.29 -7.39 2.00
N LYS A 105 5.70 -7.65 3.24
CA LYS A 105 5.71 -6.63 4.31
C LYS A 105 6.73 -5.53 4.07
N ALA A 106 7.91 -5.86 3.55
CA ALA A 106 8.96 -4.90 3.24
C ALA A 106 8.57 -3.99 2.07
N ALA A 107 7.87 -4.51 1.06
CA ALA A 107 7.26 -3.72 -0.01
C ALA A 107 6.20 -2.72 0.52
N HIS A 108 5.72 -2.88 1.76
CA HIS A 108 4.85 -1.91 2.43
C HIS A 108 5.61 -0.80 3.16
N LYS A 109 6.95 -0.88 3.22
CA LYS A 109 7.76 0.23 3.76
C LYS A 109 8.14 1.11 2.57
N PRO A 110 7.71 2.37 2.49
CA PRO A 110 8.26 3.29 1.50
C PRO A 110 9.78 3.29 1.68
N SER A 111 10.49 3.02 0.59
CA SER A 111 11.92 3.27 0.55
C SER A 111 12.07 4.78 0.74
N HIS A 112 12.63 5.21 1.86
CA HIS A 112 13.19 6.55 1.99
C HIS A 112 14.37 6.66 1.01
N VAL A 113 14.06 6.79 -0.27
CA VAL A 113 15.01 7.17 -1.31
C VAL A 113 14.79 8.65 -1.49
N THR A 114 15.54 9.42 -0.70
CA THR A 114 15.81 10.82 -0.99
C THR A 114 16.71 10.82 -2.22
N ILE A 115 16.22 11.35 -3.35
CA ILE A 115 17.08 11.86 -4.43
C ILE A 115 17.07 13.37 -4.28
#